data_AF-A0A0N1BVL4-F1
#
_entry.id   AF-A0A0N1BVL4-F1
#
_cell.length_a   1.000
_cell.length_b   1.000
_cell.length_c   1.000
_cell.angle_alpha   90.00
_cell.angle_beta   90.00
_cell.angle_gamma   90.00
#
_symmetry.space_group_name_H-M   'P 1'
#
loop_
_entity.id
_entity.type
_entity.pdbx_description
1 polymer ?
#
loop_
_entity_poly.entity_id
_entity_poly.type
_entity_poly.pdbx_seq_one_letter_code
_entity_poly.pdbx_strand_id
1 'polypeptide(L)'
;MTSDIATSEFSDACSSSPSEALWDAVRDAYLAGATVASLREDFGIPSSTFYKRAGREGWLHRPRAMPEDAPLDLDAPLAEPQAMLDLAWRRLSHALDQGRSADALRWMRIHDGLKARVATAPAAVSQGARERPSASIVEKVETVFQDSTTPAARPPLNRAERRRLARLGGGP
;
A
#
# COMPACT_ATOMS: atom_id res chain seq x y z
N MET A 1 30.03 25.97 -72.41
CA MET A 1 29.50 26.46 -71.12
C MET A 1 28.16 25.74 -70.91
N THR A 2 28.10 24.42 -70.72
CA THR A 2 28.37 23.64 -69.49
C THR A 2 27.78 24.25 -68.23
N SER A 3 26.64 23.68 -67.82
CA SER A 3 26.05 23.52 -66.47
C SER A 3 24.67 22.90 -66.73
N ASP A 4 24.44 21.59 -66.65
CA ASP A 4 24.64 20.69 -65.50
C ASP A 4 24.13 21.32 -64.19
N ILE A 5 23.04 20.77 -63.64
CA ILE A 5 22.90 20.35 -62.24
C ILE A 5 21.47 19.80 -62.00
N ALA A 6 21.47 18.49 -61.75
CA ALA A 6 20.64 17.74 -60.81
C ALA A 6 19.11 17.78 -60.96
N THR A 7 18.60 16.79 -61.71
CA THR A 7 17.47 15.98 -61.24
C THR A 7 17.85 15.41 -59.88
N SER A 8 17.44 16.09 -58.80
CA SER A 8 17.49 15.55 -57.44
C SER A 8 16.44 14.46 -57.37
N GLU A 9 16.85 13.25 -57.69
CA GLU A 9 16.11 12.04 -57.37
C GLU A 9 15.98 11.97 -55.84
N PHE A 10 14.81 12.36 -55.34
CA PHE A 10 14.30 11.96 -54.03
C PHE A 10 14.11 10.44 -54.05
N SER A 11 15.22 9.69 -53.99
CA SER A 11 15.25 8.24 -53.95
C SER A 11 16.07 7.77 -52.76
N ASP A 12 15.66 8.20 -51.57
CA ASP A 12 15.91 7.45 -50.33
C ASP A 12 14.61 6.71 -49.96
N ALA A 13 14.17 5.84 -50.87
CA ALA A 13 13.25 4.78 -50.51
C ALA A 13 14.02 3.85 -49.57
N CYS A 14 13.75 3.99 -48.27
CA CYS A 14 14.17 3.08 -47.20
C CYS A 14 14.18 1.64 -47.71
N SER A 15 15.37 1.15 -48.08
CA SER A 15 15.61 -0.26 -48.38
C SER A 15 15.77 -0.98 -47.05
N SER A 16 14.74 -0.86 -46.19
CA SER A 16 14.55 -1.75 -45.07
C SER A 16 14.52 -3.14 -45.68
N SER A 17 15.53 -3.95 -45.39
CA SER A 17 15.53 -5.37 -45.77
C SER A 17 14.13 -5.96 -45.48
N PRO A 18 13.63 -6.92 -46.26
CA PRO A 18 12.29 -7.48 -46.04
C PRO A 18 12.04 -7.93 -44.58
N SER A 19 13.12 -8.32 -43.88
CA SER A 19 13.08 -8.58 -42.44
C SER A 19 12.80 -7.36 -41.57
N GLU A 20 13.36 -6.19 -41.88
CA GLU A 20 13.18 -4.98 -41.08
C GLU A 20 11.77 -4.39 -41.25
N ALA A 21 11.25 -4.41 -42.49
CA ALA A 21 9.87 -4.02 -42.76
C ALA A 21 8.85 -4.90 -41.99
N LEU A 22 9.14 -6.21 -41.85
CA LEU A 22 8.35 -7.11 -41.00
C LEU A 22 8.37 -6.65 -39.53
N TRP A 23 9.55 -6.30 -39.01
CA TRP A 23 9.68 -5.87 -37.62
C TRP A 23 9.05 -4.51 -37.35
N ASP A 24 9.02 -3.61 -38.33
CA ASP A 24 8.29 -2.34 -38.25
C ASP A 24 6.78 -2.57 -38.19
N ALA A 25 6.23 -3.44 -39.04
CA ALA A 25 4.81 -3.82 -38.97
C ALA A 25 4.44 -4.47 -37.62
N VAL A 26 5.31 -5.33 -37.08
CA VAL A 26 5.13 -5.99 -35.78
C VAL A 26 5.18 -4.98 -34.63
N ARG A 27 6.11 -4.01 -34.71
CA ARG A 27 6.23 -2.91 -33.74
C ARG A 27 4.96 -2.09 -33.72
N ASP A 28 4.48 -1.66 -34.89
CA ASP A 28 3.30 -0.82 -35.02
C ASP A 28 2.06 -1.54 -34.50
N ALA A 29 1.89 -2.83 -34.84
CA ALA A 29 0.80 -3.64 -34.31
C ALA A 29 0.86 -3.79 -32.78
N TYR A 30 2.04 -4.05 -32.21
CA TYR A 30 2.22 -4.14 -30.75
C TYR A 30 1.90 -2.82 -30.05
N LEU A 31 2.42 -1.70 -30.56
CA LEU A 31 2.17 -0.37 -29.99
C LEU A 31 0.72 0.10 -30.17
N ALA A 32 0.02 -0.40 -31.18
CA ALA A 32 -1.43 -0.21 -31.36
C ALA A 32 -2.27 -1.05 -30.37
N GLY A 33 -1.65 -1.91 -29.56
CA GLY A 33 -2.30 -2.71 -28.53
C GLY A 33 -2.53 -4.17 -28.89
N ALA A 34 -1.96 -4.66 -30.00
CA ALA A 34 -2.00 -6.09 -30.30
C ALA A 34 -1.26 -6.90 -29.22
N THR A 35 -1.81 -8.05 -28.87
CA THR A 35 -1.17 -8.95 -27.89
C THR A 35 -0.06 -9.76 -28.53
N VAL A 36 0.89 -10.24 -27.74
CA VAL A 36 1.96 -11.12 -28.25
C VAL A 36 1.40 -12.43 -28.83
N ALA A 37 0.21 -12.86 -28.36
CA ALA A 37 -0.49 -14.02 -28.92
C ALA A 37 -0.99 -13.74 -30.35
N SER A 38 -1.63 -12.59 -30.59
CA SER A 38 -2.08 -12.22 -31.95
C SER A 38 -0.90 -12.00 -32.89
N LEU A 39 0.18 -11.37 -32.42
CA LEU A 39 1.40 -11.19 -33.23
C LEU A 39 2.03 -12.52 -33.68
N ARG A 40 1.94 -13.56 -32.85
CA ARG A 40 2.42 -14.90 -33.20
C ARG A 40 1.60 -15.51 -34.33
N GLU A 41 0.28 -15.38 -34.28
CA GLU A 41 -0.61 -15.92 -35.32
C GLU A 41 -0.50 -15.11 -36.63
N ASP A 42 -0.47 -13.79 -36.54
CA ASP A 42 -0.50 -12.91 -37.71
C ASP A 42 0.85 -12.85 -38.45
N PHE A 43 1.97 -12.86 -37.71
CA PHE A 43 3.31 -12.70 -38.28
C PHE A 43 4.18 -13.96 -38.18
N GLY A 44 3.70 -15.02 -37.53
CA GLY A 44 4.45 -16.28 -37.36
C GLY A 44 5.68 -16.18 -36.45
N ILE A 45 5.79 -15.12 -35.65
CA ILE A 45 6.99 -14.83 -34.85
C ILE A 45 6.88 -15.51 -33.48
N PRO A 46 7.89 -16.30 -33.04
CA PRO A 46 7.92 -16.84 -31.69
C PRO A 46 8.00 -15.72 -30.66
N SER A 47 7.23 -15.86 -29.57
CA SER A 47 7.18 -14.85 -28.50
C SER A 47 8.57 -14.57 -27.89
N SER A 48 9.44 -15.57 -27.80
CA SER A 48 10.82 -15.40 -27.33
C SER A 48 11.66 -14.50 -28.23
N THR A 49 11.50 -14.60 -29.55
CA THR A 49 12.16 -13.75 -30.55
C THR A 49 11.63 -12.32 -30.47
N PHE A 50 10.31 -12.18 -30.33
CA PHE A 50 9.67 -10.89 -30.11
C PHE A 50 10.22 -10.20 -28.86
N TYR A 51 10.19 -10.83 -27.68
CA TYR A 51 10.67 -10.23 -26.43
C TYR A 51 12.15 -9.84 -26.48
N LYS A 52 13.01 -10.68 -27.09
CA LYS A 52 14.43 -10.36 -27.27
C LYS A 52 14.62 -9.09 -28.10
N ARG A 53 13.88 -8.96 -29.19
CA ARG A 53 13.99 -7.79 -30.07
C ARG A 53 13.33 -6.56 -29.47
N ALA A 54 12.10 -6.68 -28.98
CA ALA A 54 11.39 -5.62 -28.28
C ALA A 54 12.17 -5.09 -27.05
N GLY A 55 12.92 -5.95 -26.36
CA GLY A 55 13.81 -5.52 -25.28
C GLY A 55 15.02 -4.72 -25.78
N ARG A 56 15.64 -5.15 -26.89
CA ARG A 56 16.77 -4.45 -27.52
C ARG A 56 16.37 -3.09 -28.10
N GLU A 57 15.18 -3.03 -28.69
CA GLU A 57 14.63 -1.85 -29.37
C GLU A 57 13.80 -0.96 -28.42
N GLY A 58 13.60 -1.39 -27.17
CA GLY A 58 12.91 -0.62 -26.13
C GLY A 58 11.39 -0.53 -26.26
N TRP A 59 10.74 -1.43 -27.02
CA TRP A 59 9.29 -1.38 -27.26
C TRP A 59 8.45 -1.90 -26.10
N LEU A 60 9.04 -2.73 -25.23
CA LEU A 60 8.29 -3.33 -24.12
C LEU A 60 7.62 -2.22 -23.32
N HIS A 61 6.29 -2.27 -23.24
CA HIS A 61 5.52 -1.32 -22.46
C HIS A 61 6.11 -1.26 -21.05
N ARG A 62 6.77 -0.15 -20.73
CA ARG A 62 7.11 0.17 -19.35
C ARG A 62 5.79 0.15 -18.59
N PRO A 63 5.70 -0.49 -17.40
CA PRO A 63 4.50 -0.41 -16.59
C PRO A 63 4.08 1.06 -16.54
N ARG A 64 2.80 1.32 -16.88
CA ARG A 64 2.20 2.65 -16.83
C ARG A 64 2.76 3.31 -15.59
N ALA A 65 3.49 4.42 -15.75
CA ALA A 65 4.05 5.12 -14.60
C ALA A 65 2.89 5.26 -13.62
N MET A 66 3.01 4.61 -12.46
CA MET A 66 2.12 4.91 -11.35
C MET A 66 2.22 6.43 -11.21
N PRO A 67 1.09 7.17 -11.20
CA PRO A 67 1.15 8.59 -10.93
C PRO A 67 2.04 8.72 -9.69
N GLU A 68 3.11 9.49 -9.82
CA GLU A 68 4.07 9.68 -8.75
C GLU A 68 3.25 10.16 -7.55
N ASP A 69 3.28 9.43 -6.44
CA ASP A 69 2.52 9.80 -5.24
C ASP A 69 2.98 11.21 -4.89
N ALA A 70 2.07 12.18 -5.02
CA ALA A 70 2.37 13.56 -4.68
C ALA A 70 2.97 13.58 -3.26
N PRO A 71 4.07 14.34 -3.03
CA PRO A 71 4.69 14.39 -1.72
C PRO A 71 3.63 14.62 -0.64
N LEU A 72 3.57 13.72 0.34
CA LEU A 72 2.60 13.82 1.42
C LEU A 72 2.92 15.10 2.21
N ASP A 73 2.06 16.11 2.06
CA ASP A 73 2.13 17.33 2.86
C ASP A 73 1.68 17.01 4.29
N LEU A 74 2.65 16.95 5.20
CA LEU A 74 2.43 16.67 6.62
C LEU A 74 1.92 17.90 7.38
N ASP A 75 2.05 19.09 6.79
CA ASP A 75 1.59 20.36 7.35
C ASP A 75 0.18 20.73 6.88
N ALA A 76 -0.35 20.00 5.89
CA ALA A 76 -1.73 20.15 5.45
C ALA A 76 -2.72 19.94 6.61
N PRO A 77 -3.80 20.74 6.68
CA PRO A 77 -4.84 20.54 7.69
C PRO A 77 -5.36 19.11 7.64
N LEU A 78 -5.28 18.42 8.78
CA LEU A 78 -5.83 17.08 8.89
C LEU A 78 -7.35 17.16 8.68
N ALA A 79 -7.92 16.20 7.96
CA ALA A 79 -9.37 16.09 7.85
C ALA A 79 -9.99 16.04 9.24
N GLU A 80 -11.14 16.71 9.40
CA GLU A 80 -11.89 16.70 10.66
C GLU A 80 -12.11 15.26 11.15
N PRO A 81 -11.92 14.95 12.44
CA PRO A 81 -12.01 13.59 12.95
C PRO A 81 -13.34 12.89 12.62
N GLN A 82 -14.43 13.65 12.57
CA GLN A 82 -15.74 13.15 12.16
C GLN A 82 -15.78 12.76 10.67
N ALA A 83 -15.14 13.52 9.79
CA ALA A 83 -15.07 13.20 8.36
C ALA A 83 -14.27 11.91 8.12
N MET A 84 -13.24 11.65 8.92
CA MET A 84 -12.48 10.39 8.86
C MET A 84 -13.31 9.18 9.29
N LEU A 85 -14.19 9.34 10.30
CA LEU A 85 -15.15 8.31 10.70
C LEU A 85 -16.15 8.00 9.60
N ASP A 86 -16.75 9.03 9.00
CA ASP A 86 -17.71 8.87 7.91
C ASP A 86 -17.08 8.17 6.70
N LEU A 87 -15.83 8.49 6.37
CA LEU A 87 -15.09 7.83 5.30
C LEU A 87 -14.84 6.35 5.60
N ALA A 88 -14.42 6.03 6.83
CA ALA A 88 -14.21 4.63 7.25
C ALA A 88 -15.52 3.84 7.17
N TRP A 89 -16.64 4.44 7.58
CA TRP A 89 -17.97 3.84 7.49
C TRP A 89 -18.40 3.58 6.04
N ARG A 90 -18.23 4.56 5.13
CA ARG A 90 -18.53 4.38 3.70
C ARG A 90 -17.73 3.24 3.07
N ARG A 91 -16.44 3.12 3.42
CA ARG A 91 -15.58 2.05 2.92
C ARG A 91 -15.95 0.68 3.50
N LEU A 92 -16.36 0.64 4.75
CA LEU A 92 -16.92 -0.57 5.38
C LEU A 92 -18.18 -1.03 4.63
N SER A 93 -19.17 -0.14 4.45
CA SER A 93 -20.41 -0.46 3.74
C SER A 93 -20.13 -0.95 2.32
N HIS A 94 -19.27 -0.23 1.58
CA HIS A 94 -18.90 -0.64 0.23
C HIS A 94 -18.20 -2.00 0.18
N ALA A 95 -17.38 -2.35 1.19
CA ALA A 95 -16.76 -3.67 1.25
C ALA A 95 -17.77 -4.79 1.53
N LEU A 96 -18.79 -4.52 2.36
CA LEU A 96 -19.89 -5.44 2.63
C LEU A 96 -20.75 -5.67 1.38
N ASP A 97 -21.09 -4.61 0.65
CA ASP A 97 -21.86 -4.70 -0.59
C ASP A 97 -21.16 -5.57 -1.66
N GLN A 98 -19.83 -5.55 -1.66
CA GLN A 98 -19.00 -6.35 -2.57
C GLN A 98 -18.66 -7.75 -2.03
N GLY A 99 -19.21 -8.15 -0.88
CA GLY A 99 -18.95 -9.46 -0.26
C GLY A 99 -17.51 -9.65 0.25
N ARG A 100 -16.73 -8.58 0.39
CA ARG A 100 -15.31 -8.63 0.80
C ARG A 100 -15.19 -8.55 2.32
N SER A 101 -15.48 -9.65 2.99
CA SER A 101 -15.53 -9.75 4.46
C SER A 101 -14.23 -9.33 5.17
N ALA A 102 -13.07 -9.68 4.62
CA ALA A 102 -11.77 -9.32 5.21
C ALA A 102 -11.54 -7.79 5.19
N ASP A 103 -11.90 -7.13 4.09
CA ASP A 103 -11.79 -5.67 3.97
C ASP A 103 -12.80 -4.96 4.87
N ALA A 104 -14.03 -5.49 4.98
CA ALA A 104 -15.02 -4.97 5.91
C ALA A 104 -14.51 -5.02 7.35
N LEU A 105 -13.99 -6.17 7.81
CA LEU A 105 -13.40 -6.29 9.15
C LEU A 105 -12.23 -5.33 9.37
N ARG A 106 -11.40 -5.10 8.35
CA ARG A 106 -10.31 -4.12 8.41
C ARG A 106 -10.84 -2.70 8.62
N TRP A 107 -11.84 -2.28 7.84
CA TRP A 107 -12.42 -0.94 7.96
C TRP A 107 -13.19 -0.73 9.26
N MET A 108 -13.84 -1.77 9.78
CA MET A 108 -14.49 -1.75 11.09
C MET A 108 -13.48 -1.46 12.21
N ARG A 109 -12.33 -2.15 12.23
CA ARG A 109 -11.27 -1.90 13.22
C ARG A 109 -10.71 -0.48 13.14
N ILE A 110 -10.54 0.05 11.93
CA ILE A 110 -10.08 1.43 11.71
C ILE A 110 -11.11 2.42 12.27
N HIS A 111 -12.39 2.21 11.98
CA HIS A 111 -13.49 3.03 12.49
C HIS A 111 -13.53 3.02 14.02
N ASP A 112 -13.45 1.85 14.66
CA ASP A 112 -13.45 1.74 16.13
C ASP A 112 -12.24 2.43 16.76
N GLY A 113 -11.07 2.28 16.16
CA GLY A 113 -9.85 2.97 16.57
C GLY A 113 -9.99 4.50 16.47
N LEU A 114 -10.58 5.02 15.39
CA LEU A 114 -10.85 6.45 15.24
C LEU A 114 -11.87 6.94 16.28
N LYS A 115 -12.95 6.18 16.52
CA LYS A 115 -14.01 6.53 17.47
C LYS A 115 -13.47 6.63 18.89
N ALA A 116 -12.60 5.69 19.29
CA ALA A 116 -11.92 5.73 20.57
C ALA A 116 -11.06 6.99 20.73
N ARG A 117 -10.36 7.42 19.66
CA ARG A 117 -9.49 8.62 19.69
C ARG A 117 -10.29 9.91 19.78
N VAL A 118 -11.43 10.00 19.09
CA VAL A 118 -12.35 11.14 19.21
C VAL A 118 -12.95 11.23 20.61
N ALA A 119 -13.34 10.10 21.20
CA ALA A 119 -13.87 10.05 22.56
C ALA A 119 -12.82 10.40 23.63
N THR A 120 -11.54 10.14 23.36
CA THR A 120 -10.42 10.38 24.30
C THR A 120 -9.79 11.76 24.12
N ALA A 121 -10.10 12.50 23.04
CA ALA A 121 -9.63 13.86 22.83
C ALA A 121 -10.16 14.76 23.98
N PRO A 122 -9.31 15.15 24.95
CA PRO A 122 -9.75 15.99 26.04
C PRO A 122 -9.90 17.43 25.52
N ALA A 123 -10.67 18.23 26.25
CA ALA A 123 -10.70 19.69 26.21
C ALA A 123 -9.33 20.32 26.56
N ALA A 124 -8.27 19.94 25.85
CA ALA A 124 -6.87 20.26 26.09
C ALA A 124 -6.48 21.66 25.57
N VAL A 125 -7.43 22.60 25.56
CA VAL A 125 -7.17 24.04 25.36
C VAL A 125 -7.30 24.81 26.68
N SER A 126 -7.80 24.20 27.77
CA SER A 126 -8.03 24.92 29.04
C SER A 126 -7.02 24.62 30.16
N GLN A 127 -5.98 23.83 29.94
CA GLN A 127 -5.01 23.45 31.00
C GLN A 127 -3.69 24.25 30.98
N GLY A 128 -3.55 25.26 30.12
CA GLY A 128 -2.38 26.16 30.10
C GLY A 128 -2.41 27.29 31.14
N ALA A 129 -3.51 27.46 31.88
CA ALA A 129 -3.72 28.64 32.75
C ALA A 129 -4.26 28.29 34.15
N ARG A 130 -3.70 27.26 34.80
CA ARG A 130 -3.85 27.14 36.26
C ARG A 130 -2.54 26.77 36.91
N GLU A 131 -1.98 27.80 37.50
CA GLU A 131 -0.82 27.88 38.37
C GLU A 131 -0.65 26.66 39.29
N ARG A 132 0.61 26.30 39.52
CA ARG A 132 1.03 25.42 40.62
C ARG A 132 0.57 26.01 41.96
N PRO A 133 0.03 25.17 42.87
CA PRO A 133 0.40 25.30 44.26
C PRO A 133 1.08 24.03 44.78
N SER A 134 2.13 24.35 45.52
CA SER A 134 3.01 23.58 46.39
C SER A 134 2.34 22.54 47.29
N ALA A 135 3.18 21.59 47.71
CA ALA A 135 2.91 20.40 48.51
C ALA A 135 2.35 20.62 49.94
N SER A 136 2.09 19.47 50.58
CA SER A 136 1.61 19.20 51.95
C SER A 136 0.07 19.26 52.06
N ILE A 137 -0.64 18.27 52.60
CA ILE A 137 -0.42 17.49 53.84
C ILE A 137 -0.96 16.06 53.67
N VAL A 138 -0.26 15.13 54.31
CA VAL A 138 -0.66 13.73 54.53
C VAL A 138 -1.73 13.70 55.62
N GLU A 139 -2.86 13.04 55.38
CA GLU A 139 -3.64 12.48 56.48
C GLU A 139 -4.22 11.11 56.12
N LYS A 140 -4.13 10.23 57.12
CA LYS A 140 -4.19 8.77 57.08
C LYS A 140 -5.44 8.38 57.86
N VAL A 141 -6.36 7.61 57.26
CA VAL A 141 -7.40 6.87 58.01
C VAL A 141 -7.50 5.45 57.45
N GLU A 142 -6.81 4.56 58.15
CA GLU A 142 -7.11 3.13 58.34
C GLU A 142 -8.55 2.99 58.91
N THR A 143 -9.44 2.05 58.61
CA THR A 143 -9.32 0.59 58.43
C THR A 143 -10.73 0.09 58.02
N VAL A 144 -10.85 -1.04 57.33
CA VAL A 144 -11.70 -2.20 57.71
C VAL A 144 -11.33 -3.34 56.76
N PHE A 145 -10.71 -4.38 57.34
CA PHE A 145 -10.50 -5.68 56.73
C PHE A 145 -11.86 -6.36 56.48
N GLN A 146 -12.08 -6.86 55.26
CA GLN A 146 -12.87 -8.08 55.07
C GLN A 146 -12.00 -9.10 54.36
N ASP A 147 -11.65 -10.11 55.16
CA ASP A 147 -11.11 -11.38 54.73
C ASP A 147 -12.18 -12.12 53.93
N SER A 148 -11.88 -12.47 52.68
CA SER A 148 -12.55 -13.54 51.94
C SER A 148 -11.57 -14.10 50.93
N THR A 149 -10.71 -14.98 51.45
CA THR A 149 -9.90 -15.92 50.69
C THR A 149 -10.80 -16.70 49.73
N THR A 150 -10.64 -16.45 48.44
CA THR A 150 -11.06 -17.35 47.35
C THR A 150 -9.77 -17.73 46.61
N PRO A 151 -9.45 -19.01 46.38
CA PRO A 151 -8.18 -19.38 45.77
C PRO A 151 -8.15 -18.86 44.34
N ALA A 152 -7.31 -17.85 44.12
CA ALA A 152 -7.03 -17.28 42.81
C ALA A 152 -6.56 -18.41 41.87
N ALA A 153 -7.37 -18.69 40.85
CA ALA A 153 -6.93 -19.47 39.70
C ALA A 153 -5.67 -18.79 39.15
N ARG A 154 -4.55 -19.51 39.21
CA ARG A 154 -3.26 -19.02 38.72
C ARG A 154 -3.44 -18.52 37.28
N PRO A 155 -2.94 -17.31 36.93
CA PRO A 155 -2.92 -16.87 35.55
C PRO A 155 -2.17 -17.91 34.70
N PRO A 156 -2.62 -18.20 33.46
CA PRO A 156 -1.96 -19.21 32.63
C PRO A 156 -0.52 -18.80 32.37
N LEU A 157 0.42 -19.67 32.78
CA LEU A 157 1.86 -19.45 32.65
C LEU A 157 2.23 -19.05 31.22
N ASN A 158 2.98 -17.94 31.10
CA ASN A 158 3.47 -17.46 29.82
C ASN A 158 4.47 -18.48 29.23
N ARG A 159 4.63 -18.49 27.90
CA ARG A 159 5.55 -19.36 27.16
C ARG A 159 6.97 -19.36 27.73
N ALA A 160 7.43 -18.22 28.27
CA ALA A 160 8.71 -18.09 28.93
C ALA A 160 8.80 -18.91 30.24
N GLU A 161 7.74 -18.92 31.03
CA GLU A 161 7.67 -19.64 32.30
C GLU A 161 7.53 -21.16 32.09
N ARG A 162 6.77 -21.58 31.07
CA ARG A 162 6.69 -22.99 30.66
C ARG A 162 8.05 -23.57 30.26
N ARG A 163 8.89 -22.76 29.58
CA ARG A 163 10.27 -23.14 29.22
C ARG A 163 11.19 -23.24 30.44
N ARG A 164 10.99 -22.41 31.47
CA ARG A 164 11.77 -22.47 32.71
C ARG A 164 11.41 -23.71 33.53
N LEU A 165 10.13 -24.05 33.63
CA LEU A 165 9.68 -25.25 34.35
C LEU A 165 10.12 -26.56 33.67
N ALA A 166 10.11 -26.62 32.34
CA ALA A 166 10.61 -27.79 31.60
C ALA A 166 12.12 -28.03 31.79
N ARG A 167 12.89 -27.01 32.18
CA ARG A 167 14.32 -27.13 32.51
C ARG A 167 14.58 -27.56 33.96
N LEU A 168 13.61 -27.38 34.85
CA LEU A 168 13.73 -27.74 36.27
C LEU A 168 13.16 -29.14 36.58
N GLY A 169 12.36 -29.72 35.69
CA GLY A 169 11.80 -31.07 35.83
C GLY A 169 12.57 -32.18 35.10
N GLY A 170 13.78 -31.90 34.61
CA GLY A 170 14.56 -32.82 33.78
C GLY A 170 15.73 -33.45 34.52
N GLY A 171 15.47 -34.56 35.22
CA GLY A 171 16.46 -35.60 35.58
C GLY A 171 16.53 -35.93 37.06
N PRO A 172 17.03 -37.13 37.44
CA PRO A 172 17.45 -38.29 36.62
C PRO A 172 16.37 -39.36 36.42
#